data_AF-A0A1H1BVB3-F1
#
_entry.id   AF-A0A1H1BVB3-F1
#
_cell.length_a   1.000
_cell.length_b   1.000
_cell.length_c   1.000
_cell.angle_alpha   90.00
_cell.angle_beta   90.00
_cell.angle_gamma   90.00
#
_symmetry.space_group_name_H-M   'P 1'
#
loop_
_entity.id
_entity.type
_entity.pdbx_description
1 polymer ?
#
loop_
_entity_poly.entity_id
_entity_poly.type
_entity_poly.pdbx_seq_one_letter_code
_entity_poly.pdbx_strand_id
1 'polypeptide(L)'
;MKPICIALTNMSGIACASDRDHTIYQLSKRVPFAVAVNPDSPIPWYSIIEQFQLSGEPEESEEFSDYVTHFVAFLSSHFAEKSWSNLPADDTNVFFMGYGKEDLFPSVYDTVLKVNPDNGQFEATQIGYNKISHQESTAINHLCDIDSVSPLLFGVNNKTREALLPIYTKLFESYKDRVKNHFADTEFTSYVTQELDSHNIEDSFYQTFYNANSEVMSRTDMGLNTFSVEDLVTAVETLVNAEVRLKHLLSKGNEYPHLTKEIAVITRIEGVTWLKHSLFAL
;
A
#
# COMPACT_ATOMS: atom_id res chain seq x y z
N MET A 1 4.78 -0.06 -17.38
CA MET A 1 4.13 -0.85 -16.32
C MET A 1 4.43 -0.12 -15.03
N LYS A 2 3.42 0.16 -14.20
CA LYS A 2 3.67 0.80 -12.91
C LYS A 2 4.60 -0.09 -12.07
N PRO A 3 5.61 0.50 -11.41
CA PRO A 3 6.49 -0.24 -10.52
C PRO A 3 5.66 -0.88 -9.40
N ILE A 4 6.23 -1.93 -8.83
CA ILE A 4 5.69 -2.62 -7.66
C ILE A 4 6.68 -2.39 -6.55
N CYS A 5 6.29 -1.60 -5.56
CA CYS A 5 7.00 -1.50 -4.30
C CYS A 5 6.08 -1.99 -3.18
N ILE A 6 6.56 -2.86 -2.31
CA ILE A 6 5.82 -3.34 -1.15
C ILE A 6 6.72 -3.19 0.08
N ALA A 7 6.16 -2.68 1.18
CA ALA A 7 6.80 -2.65 2.49
C ALA A 7 5.97 -3.49 3.47
N LEU A 8 6.64 -4.45 4.11
CA LEU A 8 6.11 -5.23 5.22
C LEU A 8 6.76 -4.72 6.51
N THR A 9 5.93 -4.40 7.49
CA THR A 9 6.37 -3.78 8.74
C THR A 9 5.80 -4.54 9.93
N ASN A 10 6.64 -4.80 10.94
CA ASN A 10 6.21 -5.30 12.24
C ASN A 10 7.16 -4.80 13.35
N MET A 11 7.04 -5.35 14.57
CA MET A 11 7.90 -4.97 15.70
C MET A 11 9.40 -5.22 15.48
N SER A 12 9.77 -6.18 14.62
CA SER A 12 11.17 -6.52 14.29
C SER A 12 11.81 -5.48 13.37
N GLY A 13 11.03 -4.80 12.54
CA GLY A 13 11.51 -3.79 11.60
C GLY A 13 10.65 -3.66 10.36
N ILE A 14 11.25 -3.06 9.32
CA ILE A 14 10.63 -2.86 8.01
C ILE A 14 11.46 -3.58 6.96
N ALA A 15 10.83 -4.39 6.11
CA ALA A 15 11.44 -4.86 4.86
C ALA A 15 10.66 -4.28 3.68
N CYS A 16 11.36 -3.64 2.76
CA CYS A 16 10.78 -3.01 1.58
C CYS A 16 11.46 -3.54 0.33
N ALA A 17 10.69 -3.93 -0.68
CA ALA A 17 11.22 -4.43 -1.93
C ALA A 17 10.49 -3.87 -3.15
N SER A 18 11.25 -3.72 -4.24
CA SER A 18 10.76 -3.21 -5.52
C SER A 18 11.21 -4.04 -6.72
N ASP A 19 10.40 -4.11 -7.76
CA ASP A 19 10.77 -4.65 -9.08
C ASP A 19 11.66 -3.68 -9.89
N ARG A 20 11.84 -2.45 -9.41
CA ARG A 20 12.67 -1.41 -10.02
C ARG A 20 13.78 -0.96 -9.09
N ASP A 21 14.90 -0.60 -9.69
CA ASP A 21 15.96 0.16 -9.01
C ASP A 21 15.47 1.60 -8.75
N HIS A 22 16.13 2.31 -7.84
CA HIS A 22 15.85 3.72 -7.57
C HIS A 22 14.42 3.99 -7.08
N THR A 23 13.85 3.02 -6.36
CA THR A 23 12.53 3.12 -5.73
C THR A 23 12.69 3.48 -4.25
N ILE A 24 13.67 2.90 -3.56
CA ILE A 24 13.85 3.02 -2.12
C ILE A 24 15.12 3.82 -1.81
N TYR A 25 14.97 4.90 -1.05
CA TYR A 25 16.06 5.79 -0.71
C TYR A 25 16.17 5.99 0.79
N GLN A 26 17.41 6.02 1.29
CA GLN A 26 17.72 6.57 2.59
C GLN A 26 17.63 8.10 2.53
N LEU A 27 17.01 8.74 3.52
CA LEU A 27 16.92 10.20 3.61
C LEU A 27 17.90 10.79 4.62
N SER A 28 18.36 10.00 5.60
CA SER A 28 19.35 10.44 6.59
C SER A 28 20.33 9.33 6.92
N LYS A 29 21.60 9.68 7.09
CA LYS A 29 22.62 8.77 7.64
C LYS A 29 22.63 8.75 9.17
N ARG A 30 21.94 9.67 9.82
CA ARG A 30 21.94 9.85 11.29
C ARG A 30 20.78 9.12 11.95
N VAL A 31 19.61 9.16 11.32
CA VAL A 31 18.39 8.53 11.81
C VAL A 31 17.90 7.46 10.84
N PRO A 32 17.26 6.38 11.32
CA PRO A 32 16.62 5.38 10.47
C PRO A 32 15.43 6.00 9.72
N PHE A 33 15.70 6.64 8.59
CA PHE A 33 14.70 7.35 7.79
C PHE A 33 14.90 7.08 6.31
N ALA A 34 13.89 6.50 5.68
CA ALA A 34 13.85 6.15 4.28
C ALA A 34 12.52 6.61 3.65
N VAL A 35 12.52 6.67 2.32
CA VAL A 35 11.32 6.92 1.51
C VAL A 35 11.29 5.94 0.34
N ALA A 36 10.13 5.41 0.04
CA ALA A 36 9.85 4.76 -1.24
C ALA A 36 9.08 5.71 -2.14
N VAL A 37 9.45 5.76 -3.41
CA VAL A 37 8.86 6.63 -4.42
C VAL A 37 8.55 5.83 -5.68
N ASN A 38 7.71 6.38 -6.56
CA ASN A 38 7.50 5.82 -7.90
C ASN A 38 8.69 6.24 -8.82
N PRO A 39 9.59 5.32 -9.23
CA PRO A 39 10.71 5.64 -10.11
C PRO A 39 10.31 6.08 -11.53
N ASP A 40 9.10 5.74 -11.98
CA ASP A 40 8.56 6.18 -13.27
C ASP A 40 7.92 7.58 -13.19
N SER A 41 7.87 8.18 -11.99
CA SER A 41 7.35 9.54 -11.79
C SER A 41 8.18 10.56 -12.57
N PRO A 42 7.55 11.61 -13.15
CA PRO A 42 8.27 12.75 -13.73
C PRO A 42 9.08 13.56 -12.71
N ILE A 43 8.84 13.35 -11.41
CA ILE A 43 9.58 14.01 -10.33
C ILE A 43 11.00 13.41 -10.27
N PRO A 44 12.05 14.24 -10.32
CA PRO A 44 13.45 13.77 -10.31
C PRO A 44 13.89 13.37 -8.89
N TRP A 45 13.29 12.31 -8.37
CA TRP A 45 13.46 11.85 -6.98
C TRP A 45 14.93 11.66 -6.59
N TYR A 46 15.72 11.05 -7.45
CA TYR A 46 17.16 10.87 -7.23
C TYR A 46 17.86 12.20 -6.92
N SER A 47 17.67 13.22 -7.77
CA SER A 47 18.30 14.54 -7.62
C SER A 47 17.80 15.29 -6.39
N ILE A 48 16.51 15.18 -6.09
CA ILE A 48 15.91 15.78 -4.89
C ILE A 48 16.51 15.18 -3.62
N ILE A 49 16.61 13.85 -3.57
CA ILE A 49 17.09 13.12 -2.40
C ILE A 49 18.58 13.35 -2.19
N GLU A 50 19.38 13.36 -3.27
CA GLU A 50 20.79 13.72 -3.20
C GLU A 50 20.98 15.14 -2.63
N GLN A 51 20.19 16.12 -3.08
CA GLN A 51 20.25 17.48 -2.53
C GLN A 51 19.79 17.53 -1.06
N PHE A 52 18.76 16.78 -0.69
CA PHE A 52 18.30 16.69 0.71
C PHE A 52 19.40 16.15 1.63
N GLN A 53 20.05 15.05 1.24
CA GLN A 53 21.15 14.47 1.99
C GLN A 53 22.36 15.41 2.12
N LEU A 54 22.58 16.30 1.15
CA LEU A 54 23.68 17.27 1.18
C LEU A 54 23.40 18.52 2.03
N SER A 55 22.13 18.93 2.16
CA SER A 55 21.77 20.28 2.63
C SER A 55 20.64 20.35 3.64
N GLY A 56 19.98 19.24 3.95
CA GLY A 56 18.72 19.23 4.70
C GLY A 56 18.49 17.95 5.52
N GLU A 57 19.53 17.21 5.93
CA GLU A 57 19.31 16.09 6.85
C GLU A 57 18.62 16.58 8.14
N PRO A 58 17.56 15.91 8.61
CA PRO A 58 16.87 16.33 9.82
C PRO A 58 17.76 16.11 11.05
N GLU A 59 17.63 16.99 12.05
CA GLU A 59 18.07 16.70 13.41
C GLU A 59 17.20 15.58 14.01
N GLU A 60 17.71 14.87 15.03
CA GLU A 60 16.91 13.86 15.73
C GLU A 60 15.68 14.50 16.39
N SER A 61 14.50 13.94 16.14
CA SER A 61 13.23 14.35 16.73
C SER A 61 12.55 13.17 17.39
N GLU A 62 11.77 13.43 18.45
CA GLU A 62 11.05 12.39 19.17
C GLU A 62 10.06 11.66 18.25
N GLU A 63 9.25 12.40 17.48
CA GLU A 63 8.21 11.83 16.62
C GLU A 63 8.70 11.65 15.17
N PHE A 64 8.42 10.48 14.59
CA PHE A 64 8.79 10.18 13.21
C PHE A 64 8.13 11.13 12.17
N SER A 65 6.94 11.68 12.46
CA SER A 65 6.27 12.69 11.62
C SER A 65 7.10 13.95 11.38
N ASP A 66 7.98 14.28 12.33
CA ASP A 66 8.74 15.52 12.23
C ASP A 66 9.79 15.43 11.13
N TYR A 67 10.34 14.23 10.89
CA TYR A 67 11.24 13.98 9.77
C TYR A 67 10.52 14.10 8.43
N VAL A 68 9.29 13.59 8.35
CA VAL A 68 8.44 13.72 7.16
C VAL A 68 8.14 15.20 6.89
N THR A 69 7.73 15.94 7.92
CA THR A 69 7.45 17.38 7.83
C THR A 69 8.68 18.18 7.40
N HIS A 70 9.86 17.83 7.93
CA HIS A 70 11.12 18.45 7.54
C HIS A 70 11.44 18.22 6.06
N PHE A 71 11.29 16.98 5.57
CA PHE A 71 11.51 16.66 4.16
C PHE A 71 10.52 17.41 3.25
N VAL A 72 9.24 17.47 3.61
CA VAL A 72 8.22 18.21 2.83
C VAL A 72 8.53 19.70 2.82
N ALA A 73 8.95 20.29 3.94
CA ALA A 73 9.37 21.69 4.00
C ALA A 73 10.60 21.95 3.13
N PHE A 74 11.55 21.01 3.07
CA PHE A 74 12.68 21.07 2.14
C PHE A 74 12.21 21.07 0.68
N LEU A 75 11.29 20.16 0.30
CA LEU A 75 10.73 20.13 -1.05
C LEU A 75 10.13 21.49 -1.42
N SER A 76 9.27 22.06 -0.58
CA SER A 76 8.58 23.32 -0.86
C SER A 76 9.50 24.54 -0.92
N SER A 77 10.68 24.48 -0.30
CA SER A 77 11.65 25.58 -0.29
C SER A 77 12.66 25.50 -1.44
N HIS A 78 12.98 24.30 -1.94
CA HIS A 78 14.03 24.10 -2.94
C HIS A 78 13.49 23.68 -4.32
N PHE A 79 12.29 23.10 -4.37
CA PHE A 79 11.69 22.55 -5.58
C PHE A 79 10.25 23.07 -5.73
N ALA A 80 10.11 24.25 -6.34
CA ALA A 80 8.80 24.81 -6.68
C ALA A 80 8.55 24.71 -8.19
N GLU A 81 7.85 23.65 -8.63
CA GLU A 81 7.67 23.34 -10.05
C GLU A 81 6.19 23.13 -10.41
N LYS A 82 5.58 24.16 -10.99
CA LYS A 82 4.14 24.18 -11.30
C LYS A 82 3.71 23.10 -12.28
N SER A 83 4.60 22.63 -13.15
CA SER A 83 4.26 21.58 -14.12
C SER A 83 3.87 20.26 -13.45
N TRP A 84 4.23 20.05 -12.17
CA TRP A 84 3.86 18.87 -11.40
C TRP A 84 2.47 18.94 -10.74
N SER A 85 1.78 20.07 -10.82
CA SER A 85 0.45 20.26 -10.20
C SER A 85 -0.65 19.34 -10.72
N ASN A 86 -0.49 18.80 -11.94
CA ASN A 86 -1.48 17.91 -12.57
C ASN A 86 -1.01 16.45 -12.67
N LEU A 87 0.03 16.06 -11.92
CA LEU A 87 0.46 14.68 -11.91
C LEU A 87 -0.61 13.79 -11.26
N PRO A 88 -0.85 12.57 -11.79
CA PRO A 88 -1.66 11.56 -11.12
C PRO A 88 -1.15 11.29 -9.70
N ALA A 89 -2.07 10.97 -8.78
CA ALA A 89 -1.71 10.67 -7.39
C ALA A 89 -0.66 9.54 -7.28
N ASP A 90 -0.68 8.57 -8.19
CA ASP A 90 0.29 7.46 -8.21
C ASP A 90 1.73 7.90 -8.54
N ASP A 91 1.90 9.03 -9.23
CA ASP A 91 3.22 9.58 -9.55
C ASP A 91 3.76 10.44 -8.40
N THR A 92 2.90 10.85 -7.47
CA THR A 92 3.25 11.68 -6.33
C THR A 92 3.04 11.01 -4.97
N ASN A 93 2.58 9.76 -4.97
CA ASN A 93 2.48 8.94 -3.77
C ASN A 93 3.87 8.47 -3.36
N VAL A 94 4.16 8.61 -2.07
CA VAL A 94 5.38 8.17 -1.43
C VAL A 94 5.01 7.60 -0.07
N PHE A 95 5.78 6.63 0.41
CA PHE A 95 5.69 6.26 1.82
C PHE A 95 7.04 6.39 2.50
N PHE A 96 7.02 7.07 3.64
CA PHE A 96 8.16 7.29 4.51
C PHE A 96 8.21 6.18 5.54
N MET A 97 9.41 5.68 5.82
CA MET A 97 9.65 4.51 6.67
C MET A 97 10.77 4.82 7.65
N GLY A 98 10.59 4.48 8.91
CA GLY A 98 11.64 4.73 9.89
C GLY A 98 11.21 4.65 11.34
N TYR A 99 12.00 5.31 12.18
CA TYR A 99 11.83 5.36 13.63
C TYR A 99 12.00 6.79 14.12
N GLY A 100 11.15 7.26 15.02
CA GLY A 100 11.42 8.43 15.84
C GLY A 100 12.61 8.20 16.76
N LYS A 101 13.11 9.26 17.40
CA LYS A 101 14.34 9.18 18.21
C LYS A 101 14.23 8.18 19.35
N GLU A 102 13.10 8.08 20.03
CA GLU A 102 12.93 7.17 21.18
C GLU A 102 11.95 6.02 20.87
N ASP A 103 11.50 5.90 19.62
CA ASP A 103 10.58 4.85 19.20
C ASP A 103 11.27 3.47 19.27
N LEU A 104 10.60 2.53 19.95
CA LEU A 104 11.02 1.13 20.00
C LEU A 104 10.71 0.37 18.71
N PHE A 105 9.63 0.77 18.03
CA PHE A 105 9.07 0.09 16.86
C PHE A 105 8.97 1.05 15.67
N PRO A 106 8.96 0.53 14.44
CA PRO A 106 8.95 1.36 13.26
C PRO A 106 7.61 2.07 13.04
N SER A 107 7.65 3.05 12.15
CA SER A 107 6.50 3.78 11.66
C SER A 107 6.55 3.90 10.14
N VAL A 108 5.37 3.90 9.52
CA VAL A 108 5.21 4.17 8.08
C VAL A 108 4.17 5.27 7.85
N TYR A 109 4.57 6.33 7.14
CA TYR A 109 3.68 7.42 6.72
C TYR A 109 3.42 7.33 5.23
N ASP A 110 2.17 7.05 4.86
CA ASP A 110 1.70 7.01 3.46
C ASP A 110 1.19 8.40 3.07
N THR A 111 1.80 9.00 2.04
CA THR A 111 1.69 10.42 1.75
C THR A 111 1.56 10.68 0.25
N VAL A 112 0.48 11.38 -0.13
CA VAL A 112 0.36 11.95 -1.46
C VAL A 112 0.90 13.37 -1.43
N LEU A 113 1.93 13.63 -2.22
CA LEU A 113 2.49 14.96 -2.39
C LEU A 113 1.72 15.70 -3.48
N LYS A 114 1.03 16.77 -3.13
CA LYS A 114 0.32 17.63 -4.09
C LYS A 114 1.15 18.87 -4.35
N VAL A 115 1.20 19.30 -5.60
CA VAL A 115 1.87 20.55 -5.95
C VAL A 115 0.83 21.62 -6.15
N ASN A 116 0.93 22.69 -5.36
CA ASN A 116 0.03 23.82 -5.44
C ASN A 116 0.18 24.53 -6.80
N PRO A 117 -0.90 24.68 -7.60
CA PRO A 117 -0.81 25.22 -8.95
C PRO A 117 -0.41 26.71 -8.99
N ASP A 118 -0.67 27.46 -7.92
CA ASP A 118 -0.44 28.90 -7.88
C ASP A 118 1.01 29.26 -7.61
N ASN A 119 1.68 28.53 -6.71
CA ASN A 119 3.04 28.83 -6.27
C ASN A 119 4.06 27.71 -6.55
N GLY A 120 3.61 26.53 -6.99
CA GLY A 120 4.45 25.37 -7.28
C GLY A 120 4.98 24.64 -6.05
N GLN A 121 4.55 25.02 -4.83
CA GLN A 121 5.03 24.41 -3.60
C GLN A 121 4.38 23.04 -3.35
N PHE A 122 5.11 22.16 -2.69
CA PHE A 122 4.59 20.88 -2.25
C PHE A 122 3.71 21.02 -0.99
N GLU A 123 2.62 20.28 -0.99
CA GLU A 123 1.71 20.09 0.13
C GLU A 123 1.55 18.58 0.35
N ALA A 124 1.91 18.10 1.54
CA ALA A 124 1.74 16.69 1.88
C ALA A 124 0.32 16.44 2.39
N THR A 125 -0.40 15.53 1.72
CA THR A 125 -1.63 14.96 2.25
C THR A 125 -1.32 13.56 2.77
N GLN A 126 -1.30 13.41 4.09
CA GLN A 126 -1.21 12.09 4.72
C GLN A 126 -2.49 11.30 4.42
N ILE A 127 -2.34 10.13 3.81
CA ILE A 127 -3.46 9.22 3.50
C ILE A 127 -3.47 7.99 4.41
N GLY A 128 -2.35 7.69 5.06
CA GLY A 128 -2.24 6.62 6.05
C GLY A 128 -1.08 6.86 7.01
N TYR A 129 -1.23 6.39 8.24
CA TYR A 129 -0.14 6.34 9.21
C TYR A 129 -0.26 5.08 10.05
N ASN A 130 0.81 4.29 10.03
CA ASN A 130 0.91 3.06 10.80
C ASN A 130 2.05 3.24 11.81
N LYS A 131 1.72 3.52 13.07
CA LYS A 131 2.68 3.55 14.19
C LYS A 131 2.68 2.17 14.85
N ILE A 132 3.71 1.36 14.60
CA ILE A 132 3.75 0.04 15.19
C ILE A 132 3.88 0.16 16.71
N SER A 133 3.06 -0.62 17.41
CA SER A 133 2.99 -0.66 18.86
C SER A 133 2.61 -2.05 19.33
N HIS A 134 2.56 -2.26 20.65
CA HIS A 134 2.03 -3.49 21.22
C HIS A 134 0.56 -3.77 20.89
N GLN A 135 -0.19 -2.75 20.44
CA GLN A 135 -1.61 -2.86 20.07
C GLN A 135 -1.80 -2.97 18.55
N GLU A 136 -0.95 -2.29 17.78
CA GLU A 136 -0.94 -2.30 16.31
C GLU A 136 0.38 -2.88 15.84
N SER A 137 0.40 -4.19 15.58
CA SER A 137 1.67 -4.91 15.47
C SER A 137 2.27 -4.96 14.06
N THR A 138 1.49 -4.64 13.02
CA THR A 138 1.86 -4.86 11.62
C THR A 138 1.34 -3.79 10.67
N ALA A 139 2.03 -3.62 9.54
CA ALA A 139 1.54 -2.83 8.41
C ALA A 139 2.02 -3.38 7.07
N ILE A 140 1.18 -3.23 6.04
CA ILE A 140 1.50 -3.54 4.65
C ILE A 140 1.23 -2.28 3.82
N ASN A 141 2.30 -1.69 3.29
CA ASN A 141 2.24 -0.50 2.43
C ASN A 141 2.73 -0.85 1.02
N HIS A 142 2.25 -0.14 0.00
CA HIS A 142 2.60 -0.44 -1.38
C HIS A 142 2.54 0.79 -2.30
N LEU A 143 3.42 0.83 -3.29
CA LEU A 143 3.32 1.70 -4.47
C LEU A 143 3.06 0.80 -5.67
N CYS A 144 1.80 0.45 -5.88
CA CYS A 144 1.33 -0.33 -7.02
C CYS A 144 -0.20 -0.25 -7.15
N ASP A 145 -0.77 -0.83 -8.20
CA ASP A 145 -2.21 -1.06 -8.28
C ASP A 145 -2.64 -2.09 -7.23
N ILE A 146 -3.42 -1.67 -6.23
CA ILE A 146 -3.91 -2.56 -5.17
C ILE A 146 -4.69 -3.75 -5.71
N ASP A 147 -5.38 -3.63 -6.85
CA ASP A 147 -6.12 -4.74 -7.46
C ASP A 147 -5.20 -5.86 -7.98
N SER A 148 -3.93 -5.54 -8.23
CA SER A 148 -2.93 -6.50 -8.69
C SER A 148 -2.33 -7.32 -7.55
N VAL A 149 -2.16 -6.71 -6.37
CA VAL A 149 -1.56 -7.36 -5.19
C VAL A 149 -2.61 -7.97 -4.26
N SER A 150 -3.82 -7.41 -4.20
CA SER A 150 -4.91 -7.91 -3.34
C SER A 150 -5.20 -9.41 -3.48
N PRO A 151 -5.18 -10.03 -4.68
CA PRO A 151 -5.37 -11.48 -4.78
C PRO A 151 -4.28 -12.30 -4.08
N LEU A 152 -3.05 -11.79 -4.01
CA LEU A 152 -1.93 -12.45 -3.32
C LEU A 152 -2.07 -12.33 -1.80
N LEU A 153 -2.51 -11.17 -1.30
CA LEU A 153 -2.61 -10.89 0.13
C LEU A 153 -3.93 -11.33 0.75
N PHE A 154 -5.03 -11.16 0.03
CA PHE A 154 -6.41 -11.28 0.53
C PHE A 154 -7.25 -12.27 -0.27
N GLY A 155 -6.68 -12.92 -1.29
CA GLY A 155 -7.35 -13.93 -2.12
C GLY A 155 -8.30 -13.37 -3.19
N VAL A 156 -8.69 -12.10 -3.12
CA VAL A 156 -9.63 -11.48 -4.07
C VAL A 156 -9.34 -9.98 -4.27
N ASN A 157 -9.63 -9.45 -5.44
CA ASN A 157 -9.58 -8.01 -5.74
C ASN A 157 -10.97 -7.40 -5.95
N ASN A 158 -11.07 -6.06 -6.03
CA ASN A 158 -12.36 -5.38 -6.17
C ASN A 158 -13.05 -5.74 -7.49
N LYS A 159 -12.31 -5.81 -8.59
CA LYS A 159 -12.83 -6.23 -9.90
C LYS A 159 -13.54 -7.59 -9.86
N THR A 160 -12.98 -8.56 -9.12
CA THR A 160 -13.61 -9.87 -8.94
C THR A 160 -14.89 -9.76 -8.12
N ARG A 161 -14.90 -8.94 -7.06
CA ARG A 161 -16.11 -8.70 -6.24
C ARG A 161 -17.22 -8.07 -7.08
N GLU A 162 -16.90 -7.03 -7.85
CA GLU A 162 -17.84 -6.35 -8.75
C GLU A 162 -18.40 -7.30 -9.81
N ALA A 163 -17.57 -8.21 -10.35
CA ALA A 163 -18.03 -9.21 -11.32
C ALA A 163 -18.98 -10.26 -10.70
N LEU A 164 -18.86 -10.54 -9.40
CA LEU A 164 -19.70 -11.51 -8.69
C LEU A 164 -21.06 -10.94 -8.25
N LEU A 165 -21.16 -9.63 -8.01
CA LEU A 165 -22.38 -9.00 -7.52
C LEU A 165 -23.60 -9.28 -8.43
N PRO A 166 -23.55 -9.08 -9.78
CA PRO A 166 -24.70 -9.38 -10.64
C PRO A 166 -25.12 -10.86 -10.62
N ILE A 167 -24.14 -11.77 -10.46
CA ILE A 167 -24.38 -13.22 -10.38
C ILE A 167 -25.12 -13.54 -9.08
N TYR A 168 -24.65 -12.99 -7.96
CA TYR A 168 -25.28 -13.15 -6.65
C TYR A 168 -26.70 -12.59 -6.64
N THR A 169 -26.90 -11.37 -7.18
CA THR A 169 -28.21 -10.75 -7.31
C THR A 169 -29.17 -11.61 -8.10
N LYS A 170 -28.76 -12.13 -9.25
CA LYS A 170 -29.61 -13.02 -10.06
C LYS A 170 -30.00 -14.31 -9.32
N LEU A 171 -29.07 -14.92 -8.59
CA LEU A 171 -29.32 -16.13 -7.81
C LEU A 171 -30.29 -15.88 -6.67
N PHE A 172 -30.12 -14.76 -5.96
CA PHE A 172 -30.96 -14.40 -4.83
C PHE A 172 -32.38 -14.00 -5.26
N GLU A 173 -32.53 -13.24 -6.35
CA GLU A 173 -33.84 -12.94 -6.92
C GLU A 173 -34.56 -14.22 -7.38
N SER A 174 -33.85 -15.16 -8.01
CA SER A 174 -34.41 -16.48 -8.35
C SER A 174 -34.82 -17.29 -7.11
N TYR A 175 -34.14 -17.10 -5.98
CA TYR A 175 -34.54 -17.68 -4.71
C TYR A 175 -35.80 -17.01 -4.15
N LYS A 176 -35.87 -15.67 -4.15
CA LYS A 176 -37.06 -14.92 -3.73
C LYS A 176 -38.30 -15.39 -4.48
N ASP A 177 -38.21 -15.49 -5.80
CA ASP A 177 -39.32 -15.93 -6.65
C ASP A 177 -39.80 -17.34 -6.28
N ARG A 178 -38.88 -18.28 -6.06
CA ARG A 178 -39.24 -19.66 -5.66
C ARG A 178 -39.95 -19.70 -4.31
N VAL A 179 -39.47 -18.93 -3.34
CA VAL A 179 -40.09 -18.86 -2.01
C VAL A 179 -41.46 -18.20 -2.08
N LYS A 180 -41.58 -17.05 -2.77
CA LYS A 180 -42.86 -16.37 -2.99
C LYS A 180 -43.89 -17.29 -3.65
N ASN A 181 -43.48 -18.03 -4.69
CA ASN A 181 -44.34 -19.00 -5.36
C ASN A 181 -44.75 -20.18 -4.46
N HIS A 182 -43.89 -20.63 -3.55
CA HIS A 182 -44.20 -21.72 -2.62
C HIS A 182 -45.28 -21.32 -1.60
N PHE A 183 -45.26 -20.07 -1.14
CA PHE A 183 -46.22 -19.53 -0.17
C PHE A 183 -47.40 -18.82 -0.83
N ALA A 184 -47.52 -18.85 -2.16
CA ALA A 184 -48.63 -18.25 -2.88
C ALA A 184 -49.98 -18.81 -2.39
N ASP A 185 -50.97 -17.92 -2.25
CA ASP A 185 -52.32 -18.23 -1.78
C ASP A 185 -52.41 -18.82 -0.37
N THR A 186 -51.34 -18.70 0.43
CA THR A 186 -51.34 -19.05 1.86
C THR A 186 -51.57 -17.81 2.73
N GLU A 187 -51.93 -18.03 4.00
CA GLU A 187 -52.02 -16.96 5.01
C GLU A 187 -50.69 -16.20 5.23
N PHE A 188 -49.55 -16.78 4.81
CA PHE A 188 -48.22 -16.20 4.96
C PHE A 188 -47.77 -15.35 3.77
N THR A 189 -48.54 -15.29 2.67
CA THR A 189 -48.14 -14.62 1.41
C THR A 189 -47.63 -13.19 1.62
N SER A 190 -48.40 -12.37 2.34
CA SER A 190 -48.06 -10.96 2.59
C SER A 190 -46.80 -10.82 3.44
N TYR A 191 -46.67 -11.64 4.49
CA TYR A 191 -45.51 -11.64 5.38
C TYR A 191 -44.23 -12.02 4.64
N VAL A 192 -44.26 -13.14 3.90
CA VAL A 192 -43.10 -13.64 3.14
C VAL A 192 -42.66 -12.65 2.06
N THR A 193 -43.62 -12.06 1.35
CA THR A 193 -43.29 -11.06 0.31
C THR A 193 -42.63 -9.83 0.91
N GLN A 194 -43.22 -9.29 1.99
CA GLN A 194 -42.67 -8.13 2.68
C GLN A 194 -41.25 -8.39 3.18
N GLU A 195 -40.98 -9.57 3.78
CA GLU A 195 -39.64 -9.86 4.30
C GLU A 195 -38.59 -10.15 3.23
N LEU A 196 -38.98 -10.74 2.10
CA LEU A 196 -38.01 -10.93 1.02
C LEU A 196 -37.69 -9.62 0.30
N ASP A 197 -38.67 -8.71 0.18
CA ASP A 197 -38.49 -7.42 -0.48
C ASP A 197 -37.82 -6.36 0.41
N SER A 198 -37.89 -6.52 1.73
CA SER A 198 -37.14 -5.68 2.69
C SER A 198 -35.63 -5.93 2.63
N HIS A 199 -35.19 -7.07 2.08
CA HIS A 199 -33.79 -7.46 2.05
C HIS A 199 -33.00 -6.76 0.94
N ASN A 200 -32.05 -5.90 1.34
CA ASN A 200 -31.08 -5.30 0.41
C ASN A 200 -29.94 -6.30 0.09
N ILE A 201 -29.99 -6.86 -1.12
CA ILE A 201 -29.03 -7.85 -1.61
C ILE A 201 -27.63 -7.26 -1.72
N GLU A 202 -27.51 -6.03 -2.20
CA GLU A 202 -26.23 -5.39 -2.45
C GLU A 202 -25.50 -5.12 -1.12
N ASP A 203 -26.21 -4.59 -0.13
CA ASP A 203 -25.66 -4.40 1.22
C ASP A 203 -25.22 -5.74 1.83
N SER A 204 -26.07 -6.78 1.73
CA SER A 204 -25.78 -8.12 2.24
C SER A 204 -24.54 -8.74 1.58
N PHE A 205 -24.39 -8.55 0.27
CA PHE A 205 -23.22 -8.98 -0.49
C PHE A 205 -21.95 -8.28 0.00
N TYR A 206 -21.95 -6.95 0.06
CA TYR A 206 -20.78 -6.20 0.50
C TYR A 206 -20.40 -6.48 1.94
N GLN A 207 -21.37 -6.63 2.84
CA GLN A 207 -21.12 -7.03 4.24
C GLN A 207 -20.49 -8.42 4.34
N THR A 208 -20.97 -9.39 3.55
CA THR A 208 -20.39 -10.74 3.52
C THR A 208 -18.92 -10.71 3.08
N PHE A 209 -18.63 -9.98 2.00
CA PHE A 209 -17.25 -9.84 1.53
C PHE A 209 -16.39 -9.05 2.52
N TYR A 210 -16.91 -7.98 3.13
CA TYR A 210 -16.20 -7.22 4.15
C TYR A 210 -15.77 -8.11 5.32
N ASN A 211 -16.70 -8.91 5.85
CA ASN A 211 -16.41 -9.84 6.94
C ASN A 211 -15.38 -10.91 6.55
N ALA A 212 -15.49 -11.48 5.35
CA ALA A 212 -14.51 -12.46 4.85
C ALA A 212 -13.12 -11.84 4.67
N ASN A 213 -13.04 -10.61 4.13
CA ASN A 213 -11.78 -9.91 3.96
C ASN A 213 -11.16 -9.54 5.31
N SER A 214 -11.95 -9.08 6.28
CA SER A 214 -11.41 -8.71 7.60
C SER A 214 -10.83 -9.93 8.33
N GLU A 215 -11.43 -11.11 8.17
CA GLU A 215 -10.88 -12.35 8.71
C GLU A 215 -9.55 -12.72 8.03
N VAL A 216 -9.47 -12.62 6.70
CA VAL A 216 -8.21 -12.90 5.97
C VAL A 216 -7.13 -11.88 6.34
N MET A 217 -7.47 -10.59 6.39
CA MET A 217 -6.55 -9.53 6.84
C MET A 217 -6.02 -9.81 8.24
N SER A 218 -6.90 -10.16 9.19
CA SER A 218 -6.51 -10.51 10.56
C SER A 218 -5.53 -11.70 10.60
N ARG A 219 -5.75 -12.73 9.78
CA ARG A 219 -4.82 -13.86 9.67
C ARG A 219 -3.47 -13.46 9.07
N THR A 220 -3.48 -12.61 8.05
CA THR A 220 -2.28 -12.06 7.43
C THR A 220 -1.48 -11.24 8.44
N ASP A 221 -2.14 -10.37 9.21
CA ASP A 221 -1.52 -9.57 10.28
C ASP A 221 -0.93 -10.45 11.38
N MET A 222 -1.67 -11.48 11.83
CA MET A 222 -1.15 -12.43 12.81
C MET A 222 0.10 -13.14 12.30
N GLY A 223 0.11 -13.59 11.04
CA GLY A 223 1.28 -14.22 10.43
C GLY A 223 2.46 -13.26 10.34
N LEU A 224 2.21 -12.05 9.83
CA LEU A 224 3.23 -11.01 9.66
C LEU A 224 3.84 -10.58 11.00
N ASN A 225 3.06 -10.57 12.09
CA ASN A 225 3.57 -10.24 13.42
C ASN A 225 4.59 -11.25 13.95
N THR A 226 4.56 -12.50 13.47
CA THR A 226 5.52 -13.54 13.90
C THR A 226 6.86 -13.49 13.17
N PHE A 227 6.97 -12.69 12.11
CA PHE A 227 8.14 -12.67 11.24
C PHE A 227 9.34 -11.99 11.92
N SER A 228 10.49 -12.66 11.83
CA SER A 228 11.79 -12.01 12.01
C SER A 228 12.06 -11.06 10.82
N VAL A 229 13.13 -10.26 10.91
CA VAL A 229 13.57 -9.42 9.79
C VAL A 229 13.88 -10.26 8.55
N GLU A 230 14.47 -11.44 8.70
CA GLU A 230 14.78 -12.35 7.59
C GLU A 230 13.53 -12.90 6.93
N ASP A 231 12.50 -13.22 7.73
CA ASP A 231 11.20 -13.66 7.23
C ASP A 231 10.49 -12.52 6.48
N LEU A 232 10.55 -11.28 7.01
CA LEU A 232 10.00 -10.10 6.33
C LEU A 232 10.63 -9.91 4.94
N VAL A 233 11.95 -9.99 4.85
CA VAL A 233 12.71 -9.88 3.59
C VAL A 233 12.27 -10.96 2.59
N THR A 234 12.23 -12.21 3.04
CA THR A 234 11.85 -13.34 2.19
C THR A 234 10.41 -13.21 1.70
N ALA A 235 9.50 -12.79 2.58
CA ALA A 235 8.09 -12.62 2.26
C ALA A 235 7.88 -11.47 1.26
N VAL A 236 8.50 -10.31 1.47
CA VAL A 236 8.32 -9.15 0.59
C VAL A 236 8.93 -9.39 -0.79
N GLU A 237 10.09 -10.04 -0.88
CA GLU A 237 10.69 -10.44 -2.16
C GLU A 237 9.79 -11.45 -2.89
N THR A 238 9.21 -12.41 -2.15
CA THR A 238 8.29 -13.40 -2.73
C THR A 238 7.03 -12.74 -3.29
N LEU A 239 6.45 -11.78 -2.57
CA LEU A 239 5.25 -11.06 -3.02
C LEU A 239 5.52 -10.25 -4.30
N VAL A 240 6.60 -9.47 -4.32
CA VAL A 240 6.99 -8.69 -5.51
C VAL A 240 7.22 -9.62 -6.71
N ASN A 241 7.97 -10.70 -6.53
CA ASN A 241 8.23 -11.67 -7.61
C ASN A 241 6.97 -12.39 -8.09
N ALA A 242 6.04 -12.73 -7.18
CA ALA A 242 4.77 -13.35 -7.54
C ALA A 242 3.91 -12.39 -8.38
N GLU A 243 3.82 -11.13 -7.97
CA GLU A 243 3.09 -10.08 -8.67
C GLU A 243 3.63 -9.91 -10.10
N VAL A 244 4.95 -9.70 -10.25
CA VAL A 244 5.59 -9.52 -11.56
C VAL A 244 5.29 -10.69 -12.50
N ARG A 245 5.37 -11.92 -11.98
CA ARG A 245 5.08 -13.13 -12.76
C ARG A 245 3.61 -13.21 -13.15
N LEU A 246 2.69 -12.87 -12.25
CA LEU A 246 1.26 -12.83 -12.56
C LEU A 246 0.96 -11.79 -13.63
N LYS A 247 1.54 -10.58 -13.53
CA LYS A 247 1.43 -9.56 -14.59
C LYS A 247 1.91 -10.07 -15.94
N HIS A 248 3.09 -10.69 -15.99
CA HIS A 248 3.63 -11.29 -17.22
C HIS A 248 2.66 -12.30 -17.86
N LEU A 249 2.05 -13.16 -17.04
CA LEU A 249 1.06 -14.14 -17.52
C LEU A 249 -0.21 -13.44 -18.04
N LEU A 250 -0.73 -12.46 -17.30
CA LEU A 250 -1.94 -11.71 -17.67
C LEU A 250 -1.73 -10.83 -18.91
N SER A 251 -0.51 -10.33 -19.14
CA SER A 251 -0.14 -9.59 -20.35
C SER A 251 0.20 -10.49 -21.54
N LYS A 252 0.02 -11.82 -21.41
CA LYS A 252 0.30 -12.84 -22.43
C LYS A 252 1.77 -12.84 -22.88
N GLY A 253 2.67 -12.57 -21.95
CA GLY A 253 4.11 -12.61 -22.19
C GLY A 253 4.70 -11.40 -22.91
N ASN A 254 3.92 -10.33 -23.09
CA ASN A 254 4.38 -9.11 -23.78
C ASN A 254 5.34 -8.25 -22.94
N GLU A 255 5.52 -8.57 -21.66
CA GLU A 255 6.32 -7.80 -20.71
C GLU A 255 7.45 -8.65 -20.16
N TYR A 256 8.66 -8.12 -19.98
CA TYR A 256 9.72 -8.90 -19.34
C TYR A 256 9.52 -8.95 -17.83
N PRO A 257 9.56 -10.13 -17.19
CA PRO A 257 9.47 -10.22 -15.75
C PRO A 257 10.79 -9.73 -15.13
N HIS A 258 10.84 -8.46 -14.76
CA HIS A 258 11.90 -7.94 -13.89
C HIS A 258 11.60 -8.44 -12.46
N LEU A 259 12.21 -9.55 -12.07
CA LEU A 259 12.19 -10.00 -10.66
C LEU A 259 12.68 -8.86 -9.76
N THR A 260 12.36 -8.92 -8.47
CA THR A 260 12.76 -7.95 -7.44
C THR A 260 14.16 -7.44 -7.70
N LYS A 261 14.32 -6.13 -7.90
CA LYS A 261 15.60 -5.48 -8.21
C LYS A 261 16.19 -4.79 -6.99
N GLU A 262 15.34 -4.29 -6.10
CA GLU A 262 15.75 -3.54 -4.92
C GLU A 262 15.11 -4.12 -3.66
N ILE A 263 15.90 -4.26 -2.59
CA ILE A 263 15.45 -4.68 -1.26
C ILE A 263 16.23 -3.89 -0.22
N ALA A 264 15.50 -3.22 0.66
CA ALA A 264 16.05 -2.53 1.83
C ALA A 264 15.36 -3.00 3.11
N VAL A 265 16.13 -3.01 4.19
CA VAL A 265 15.65 -3.27 5.54
C VAL A 265 15.91 -2.01 6.37
N ILE A 266 14.92 -1.62 7.16
CA ILE A 266 15.05 -0.55 8.13
C ILE A 266 14.86 -1.13 9.52
N THR A 267 15.92 -1.09 10.32
CA THR A 267 15.89 -1.48 11.73
C THR A 267 16.35 -0.32 12.61
N ARG A 268 15.96 -0.37 13.88
CA ARG A 268 16.37 0.63 14.87
C ARG A 268 17.89 0.69 15.04
N ILE A 269 18.56 -0.46 15.01
CA ILE A 269 19.98 -0.60 15.34
C ILE A 269 20.87 -0.29 14.14
N GLU A 270 20.51 -0.79 12.96
CA GLU A 270 21.36 -0.71 11.77
C GLU A 270 20.97 0.48 10.87
N GLY A 271 19.85 1.14 11.15
CA GLY A 271 19.31 2.16 10.28
C GLY A 271 18.77 1.55 8.98
N VAL A 272 19.09 2.19 7.85
CA VAL A 272 18.68 1.72 6.51
C VAL A 272 19.82 0.91 5.89
N THR A 273 19.55 -0.35 5.58
CA THR A 273 20.51 -1.28 4.95
C THR A 273 19.92 -1.88 3.69
N TRP A 274 20.65 -1.79 2.57
CA TRP A 274 20.26 -2.47 1.33
C TRP A 274 20.80 -3.90 1.29
N LEU A 275 19.92 -4.85 1.00
CA LEU A 275 20.28 -6.24 0.73
C LEU A 275 20.45 -6.48 -0.77
N LYS A 276 19.69 -5.72 -1.57
CA LYS A 276 19.77 -5.73 -3.03
C LYS A 276 19.57 -4.31 -3.54
N HIS A 277 20.52 -3.80 -4.31
CA HIS A 277 20.46 -2.46 -4.87
C HIS A 277 21.39 -2.39 -6.07
N SER A 278 20.90 -1.85 -7.20
CA SER A 278 21.77 -1.49 -8.31
C SER A 278 22.17 -0.03 -8.23
N LEU A 279 23.48 0.24 -8.25
CA LEU A 279 24.02 1.59 -8.40
C LEU A 279 23.90 2.12 -9.84
N PHE A 280 23.61 1.23 -10.80
CA PHE A 280 23.47 1.55 -12.20
C PHE A 280 22.04 1.20 -12.63
N ALA A 281 21.21 2.21 -12.92
CA ALA A 281 19.94 2.00 -13.59
C ALA A 281 20.22 1.45 -15.00
N LEU A 282 20.17 0.13 -15.14
CA LEU A 282 20.27 -0.59 -16.41
C LEU A 282 18.91 -1.22 -16.77
#